data_AF-A0AAN8QP75-F1
#
_entry.id   AF-A0AAN8QP75-F1
#
_cell.length_a   1.000
_cell.length_b   1.000
_cell.length_c   1.000
_cell.angle_alpha   90.00
_cell.angle_beta   90.00
_cell.angle_gamma   90.00
#
_symmetry.space_group_name_H-M   'P 1'
#
loop_
_entity.id
_entity.type
_entity.pdbx_description
1 polymer ?
#
loop_
_entity_poly.entity_id
_entity_poly.type
_entity_poly.pdbx_seq_one_letter_code
_entity_poly.pdbx_strand_id
1 'polypeptide(L)'
;MAEGETEKEYATRKAIERLRERFQELTTTLKENLESPSDASLRFCQEFCQILVEHAGRWKTEEEPLPLLEVYTVAILSYAKATSCLSSECENVPLVLENLALSCMELLLSLPESVPGALWEEFQSSVKSAHSLLQEHGNTQLHMLSAMAQEPGVWTNTTLCSILSNEIPEIDRVHEFLQMEGPTLLNMRIKHLIKQNRAEQAAVLAKMCSEYPEYEGKGNFKQTYLVCLCMTKTQEQLMQEIAQVDCKDGLEMICNLESDGDEKGALCLCSAFLERQLLQGDVYCAWELTLFWSKLLMRSESSADAFLGQCRKLVLLSRSVCHILFLIKVIQSEVGEVGLPVCIEMCIQALQMASSDNMDSRTTICKTISCLLPTDFEVKRACQLTEFLFQPTVDSYYAVESLYNEPDEKLEGENLPVPNSLRCELLLALKTQWPFDPEFWDWRTLKRNCLALMGEEGSIVSSIDTLNDTDEGLEDDAAEKGPEFKDLEDFI
;
A
#
# COMPACT_ATOMS: atom_id res chain seq x y z
N MET A 1 -3.41 11.12 -51.69
CA MET A 1 -3.31 11.54 -50.27
C MET A 1 -3.93 12.92 -50.06
N ALA A 2 -3.64 13.93 -50.89
CA ALA A 2 -4.24 15.27 -50.75
C ALA A 2 -5.77 15.35 -50.88
N GLU A 3 -6.42 14.54 -51.74
CA GLU A 3 -7.90 14.58 -51.88
C GLU A 3 -8.64 14.08 -50.63
N GLY A 4 -8.11 13.06 -49.94
CA GLY A 4 -8.72 12.50 -48.73
C GLY A 4 -8.62 13.40 -47.49
N GLU A 5 -7.56 14.23 -47.40
CA GLU A 5 -7.41 15.24 -46.34
C GLU A 5 -8.43 16.38 -46.51
N THR A 6 -8.69 16.81 -47.74
CA THR A 6 -9.65 17.88 -48.02
C THR A 6 -11.10 17.48 -47.76
N GLU A 7 -11.48 16.22 -48.03
CA GLU A 7 -12.83 15.72 -47.72
C GLU A 7 -13.07 15.60 -46.21
N LYS A 8 -12.05 15.17 -45.47
CA LYS A 8 -12.12 15.04 -44.00
C LYS A 8 -12.24 16.38 -43.30
N GLU A 9 -11.49 17.38 -43.77
CA GLU A 9 -11.57 18.75 -43.27
C GLU A 9 -12.96 19.37 -43.54
N TYR A 10 -13.50 19.16 -44.75
CA TYR A 10 -14.85 19.59 -45.10
C TYR A 10 -15.93 18.92 -44.25
N ALA A 11 -15.83 17.61 -44.02
CA ALA A 11 -16.74 16.87 -43.16
C ALA A 11 -16.72 17.38 -41.71
N THR A 12 -15.53 17.73 -41.21
CA THR A 12 -15.33 18.29 -39.87
C THR A 12 -16.01 19.66 -39.74
N ARG A 13 -15.75 20.60 -40.66
CA ARG A 13 -16.39 21.92 -40.66
C ARG A 13 -17.92 21.81 -40.67
N LYS A 14 -18.47 20.95 -41.53
CA LYS A 14 -19.92 20.71 -41.60
C LYS A 14 -20.48 20.12 -40.30
N ALA A 15 -19.72 19.30 -39.59
CA ALA A 15 -20.14 18.75 -38.31
C ALA A 15 -20.16 19.83 -37.20
N ILE A 16 -19.19 20.75 -37.20
CA ILE A 16 -19.14 21.90 -36.28
C ILE A 16 -20.24 22.92 -36.57
N GLU A 17 -20.55 23.18 -37.84
CA GLU A 17 -21.68 24.06 -38.22
C GLU A 17 -23.01 23.51 -37.70
N ARG A 18 -23.28 22.22 -37.92
CA ARG A 18 -24.48 21.55 -37.38
C ARG A 18 -24.54 21.58 -35.86
N LEU A 19 -23.41 21.49 -35.17
CA LEU A 19 -23.35 21.62 -33.72
C LEU A 19 -23.80 23.01 -33.26
N ARG A 20 -23.31 24.07 -33.93
CA ARG A 20 -23.71 25.45 -33.66
C ARG A 20 -25.22 25.64 -33.87
N GLU A 21 -25.77 25.08 -34.95
CA GLU A 21 -27.21 25.13 -35.25
C GLU A 21 -28.05 24.44 -34.15
N ARG A 22 -27.67 23.22 -33.73
CA ARG A 22 -28.41 22.50 -32.68
C ARG A 22 -28.38 23.21 -31.33
N PHE A 23 -27.25 23.78 -30.93
CA PHE A 23 -27.19 24.56 -29.68
C PHE A 23 -27.97 25.88 -29.77
N GLN A 24 -28.03 26.51 -30.94
CA GLN A 24 -28.88 27.68 -31.16
C GLN A 24 -30.35 27.31 -31.05
N GLU A 25 -30.78 26.22 -31.70
CA GLU A 25 -32.15 25.69 -31.61
C GLU A 25 -32.52 25.41 -30.16
N LEU A 26 -31.66 24.70 -29.42
CA LEU A 26 -31.86 24.41 -28.01
C LEU A 26 -32.03 25.69 -27.16
N THR A 27 -31.21 26.71 -27.43
CA THR A 27 -31.30 28.00 -26.73
C THR A 27 -32.59 28.76 -27.09
N THR A 28 -33.07 28.65 -28.34
CA THR A 28 -34.37 29.24 -28.74
C THR A 28 -35.54 28.55 -28.05
N THR A 29 -35.54 27.21 -27.98
CA THR A 29 -36.58 26.44 -27.27
C THR A 29 -36.61 26.73 -25.77
N LEU A 30 -35.45 27.02 -25.16
CA LEU A 30 -35.38 27.47 -23.77
C LEU A 30 -36.07 28.84 -23.58
N LYS A 31 -35.86 29.78 -24.50
CA LYS A 31 -36.45 31.14 -24.43
C LYS A 31 -37.96 31.16 -24.67
N GLU A 32 -38.46 30.25 -25.50
CA GLU A 32 -39.88 30.16 -25.87
C GLU A 32 -40.69 29.26 -24.92
N ASN A 33 -40.05 28.63 -23.93
CA ASN A 33 -40.69 27.64 -23.08
C ASN A 33 -41.69 28.25 -22.09
N LEU A 34 -42.84 27.59 -21.93
CA LEU A 34 -43.91 27.99 -21.00
C LEU A 34 -43.91 27.17 -19.70
N GLU A 35 -43.01 26.20 -19.56
CA GLU A 35 -42.83 25.39 -18.35
C GLU A 35 -42.23 26.19 -17.19
N SER A 36 -42.11 25.56 -16.02
CA SER A 36 -41.40 26.16 -14.89
C SER A 36 -39.93 26.43 -15.28
N PRO A 37 -39.33 27.56 -14.85
CA PRO A 37 -37.95 27.89 -15.19
C PRO A 37 -36.93 26.81 -14.77
N SER A 38 -37.22 26.08 -13.69
CA SER A 38 -36.36 24.99 -13.20
C SER A 38 -36.43 23.76 -14.10
N ASP A 39 -37.63 23.31 -14.48
CA ASP A 39 -37.81 22.15 -15.36
C ASP A 39 -37.27 22.41 -16.78
N ALA A 40 -37.48 23.63 -17.30
CA ALA A 40 -36.92 24.05 -18.57
C ALA A 40 -35.38 24.05 -18.56
N SER A 41 -34.77 24.49 -17.44
CA SER A 41 -33.30 24.47 -17.26
C SER A 41 -32.77 23.04 -17.15
N LEU A 42 -33.48 22.15 -16.46
CA LEU A 42 -33.13 20.73 -16.36
C LEU A 42 -33.13 20.06 -17.74
N ARG A 43 -34.20 20.25 -18.53
CA ARG A 43 -34.30 19.71 -19.90
C ARG A 43 -33.20 20.27 -20.79
N PHE A 44 -32.94 21.58 -20.71
CA PHE A 44 -31.82 22.20 -21.43
C PHE A 44 -30.49 21.53 -21.09
N CYS A 45 -30.17 21.33 -19.81
CA CYS A 45 -28.92 20.69 -19.38
C CYS A 45 -28.78 19.27 -19.93
N GLN A 46 -29.86 18.48 -19.90
CA GLN A 46 -29.87 17.10 -20.39
C GLN A 46 -29.66 17.04 -21.91
N GLU A 47 -30.42 17.83 -22.67
CA GLU A 47 -30.32 17.89 -24.13
C GLU A 47 -28.97 18.46 -24.58
N PHE A 48 -28.45 19.48 -23.88
CA PHE A 48 -27.13 20.03 -24.12
C PHE A 48 -26.04 18.97 -23.99
N CYS A 49 -26.04 18.20 -22.90
CA CYS A 49 -25.10 17.10 -22.68
C CYS A 49 -25.24 16.02 -23.74
N GLN A 50 -26.47 15.67 -24.14
CA GLN A 50 -26.71 14.69 -25.20
C GLN A 50 -26.13 15.13 -26.55
N ILE A 51 -26.38 16.37 -26.95
CA ILE A 51 -25.83 16.95 -28.19
C ILE A 51 -24.30 16.95 -28.12
N LEU A 52 -23.72 17.37 -27.00
CA LEU A 52 -22.27 17.43 -26.82
C LEU A 52 -21.64 16.04 -26.95
N VAL A 53 -22.16 15.03 -26.26
CA VAL A 53 -21.63 13.65 -26.30
C VAL A 53 -21.76 13.07 -27.71
N GLU A 54 -22.90 13.28 -28.39
CA GLU A 54 -23.12 12.79 -29.75
C GLU A 54 -22.13 13.39 -30.77
N HIS A 55 -21.80 14.68 -30.62
CA HIS A 55 -20.86 15.35 -31.51
C HIS A 55 -19.40 15.06 -31.13
N ALA A 56 -19.04 15.12 -29.85
CA ALA A 56 -17.69 14.81 -29.39
C ALA A 56 -17.31 13.35 -29.70
N GLY A 57 -18.23 12.40 -29.59
CA GLY A 57 -18.00 10.99 -29.87
C GLY A 57 -17.64 10.65 -31.32
N ARG A 58 -17.65 11.62 -32.25
CA ARG A 58 -17.24 11.45 -33.65
C ARG A 58 -15.72 11.41 -33.82
N TRP A 59 -14.98 11.94 -32.85
CA TRP A 59 -13.51 12.00 -32.88
C TRP A 59 -12.95 11.32 -31.65
N LYS A 60 -11.84 10.60 -31.82
CA LYS A 60 -11.09 10.03 -30.71
C LYS A 60 -10.05 11.03 -30.24
N THR A 61 -10.00 11.30 -28.94
CA THR A 61 -9.07 12.27 -28.33
C THR A 61 -7.60 12.01 -28.67
N GLU A 62 -7.19 10.74 -28.78
CA GLU A 62 -5.79 10.38 -29.07
C GLU A 62 -5.41 10.53 -30.55
N GLU A 63 -6.38 10.42 -31.47
CA GLU A 63 -6.14 10.44 -32.91
C GLU A 63 -6.42 11.84 -33.50
N GLU A 64 -7.48 12.51 -33.05
CA GLU A 64 -7.98 13.77 -33.63
C GLU A 64 -8.45 14.75 -32.56
N PRO A 65 -7.54 15.36 -31.78
CA PRO A 65 -7.91 16.24 -30.66
C PRO A 65 -8.31 17.66 -31.09
N LEU A 66 -7.88 18.12 -32.29
CA LEU A 66 -8.17 19.48 -32.75
C LEU A 66 -9.67 19.74 -33.05
N PRO A 67 -10.39 18.84 -33.76
CA PRO A 67 -11.84 18.97 -33.93
C PRO A 67 -12.59 18.99 -32.59
N LEU A 68 -12.12 18.23 -31.60
CA LEU A 68 -12.71 18.23 -30.26
C LEU A 68 -12.54 19.59 -29.58
N LEU A 69 -11.41 20.27 -29.78
CA LEU A 69 -11.21 21.61 -29.23
C LEU A 69 -12.24 22.58 -29.83
N GLU A 70 -12.55 22.50 -31.13
CA GLU A 70 -13.63 23.29 -31.74
C GLU A 70 -15.01 22.94 -31.16
N VAL A 71 -15.30 21.66 -30.93
CA VAL A 71 -16.54 21.21 -30.27
C VAL A 71 -16.70 21.86 -28.89
N TYR A 72 -15.66 21.78 -28.04
CA TYR A 72 -15.69 22.41 -26.72
C TYR A 72 -15.76 23.93 -26.79
N THR A 73 -15.06 24.56 -27.75
CA THR A 73 -15.12 26.01 -27.98
C THR A 73 -16.55 26.46 -28.25
N VAL A 74 -17.25 25.75 -29.15
CA VAL A 74 -18.65 26.01 -29.49
C VAL A 74 -19.55 25.76 -28.29
N ALA A 75 -19.37 24.64 -27.59
CA ALA A 75 -20.20 24.25 -26.45
C ALA A 75 -20.12 25.28 -25.31
N ILE A 76 -18.90 25.67 -24.91
CA ILE A 76 -18.67 26.64 -23.82
C ILE A 76 -19.33 27.98 -24.15
N LEU A 77 -19.10 28.51 -25.35
CA LEU A 77 -19.68 29.78 -25.77
C LEU A 77 -21.21 29.72 -25.87
N SER A 78 -21.75 28.59 -26.35
CA SER A 78 -23.20 28.39 -26.47
C SER A 78 -23.87 28.31 -25.10
N TYR A 79 -23.28 27.58 -24.17
CA TYR A 79 -23.78 27.47 -22.80
C TYR A 79 -23.77 28.83 -22.09
N ALA A 80 -22.67 29.59 -22.20
CA ALA A 80 -22.55 30.92 -21.61
C ALA A 80 -23.58 31.91 -22.16
N LYS A 81 -23.96 31.81 -23.43
CA LYS A 81 -25.02 32.63 -24.04
C LYS A 81 -26.42 32.24 -23.56
N ALA A 82 -26.62 31.00 -23.15
CA ALA A 82 -27.90 30.53 -22.62
C ALA A 82 -28.07 30.86 -21.13
N THR A 83 -26.98 31.17 -20.40
CA THR A 83 -26.97 31.38 -18.94
C THR A 83 -27.99 32.40 -18.46
N SER A 84 -28.24 33.48 -19.20
CA SER A 84 -29.25 34.50 -18.82
C SER A 84 -30.69 33.97 -18.76
N CYS A 85 -30.95 32.82 -19.38
CA CYS A 85 -32.26 32.16 -19.45
C CYS A 85 -32.36 30.93 -18.54
N LEU A 86 -31.27 30.56 -17.86
CA LEU A 86 -31.23 29.40 -16.97
C LEU A 86 -31.57 29.83 -15.53
N SER A 87 -32.31 28.97 -14.83
CA SER A 87 -32.67 29.18 -13.43
C SER A 87 -31.51 28.84 -12.50
N SER A 88 -31.23 29.72 -11.54
CA SER A 88 -30.28 29.47 -10.45
C SER A 88 -30.76 28.40 -9.46
N GLU A 89 -32.04 28.02 -9.49
CA GLU A 89 -32.62 26.96 -8.65
C GLU A 89 -32.30 25.55 -9.18
N CYS A 90 -31.81 25.43 -10.42
CA CYS A 90 -31.49 24.15 -11.03
C CYS A 90 -30.02 23.76 -10.75
N GLU A 91 -29.80 22.74 -9.92
CA GLU A 91 -28.45 22.27 -9.54
C GLU A 91 -27.61 21.77 -10.74
N ASN A 92 -28.27 21.35 -11.83
CA ASN A 92 -27.56 20.89 -13.03
C ASN A 92 -26.87 22.02 -13.80
N VAL A 93 -27.34 23.27 -13.65
CA VAL A 93 -26.80 24.41 -14.41
C VAL A 93 -25.31 24.65 -14.07
N PRO A 94 -24.91 24.81 -12.81
CA PRO A 94 -23.49 24.94 -12.45
C PRO A 94 -22.70 23.64 -12.68
N LEU A 95 -23.33 22.46 -12.47
CA LEU A 95 -22.66 21.16 -12.61
C LEU A 95 -22.25 20.87 -14.06
N VAL A 96 -23.13 21.13 -15.03
CA VAL A 96 -22.81 20.94 -16.45
C VAL A 96 -21.68 21.87 -16.89
N LEU A 97 -21.69 23.12 -16.42
CA LEU A 97 -20.64 24.08 -16.74
C LEU A 97 -19.28 23.68 -16.15
N GLU A 98 -19.25 23.21 -14.90
CA GLU A 98 -18.05 22.69 -14.25
C GLU A 98 -17.49 21.47 -15.00
N ASN A 99 -18.33 20.49 -15.30
CA ASN A 99 -17.92 19.31 -16.06
C ASN A 99 -17.45 19.64 -17.48
N LEU A 100 -18.08 20.62 -18.12
CA LEU A 100 -17.68 21.10 -19.44
C LEU A 100 -16.29 21.74 -19.39
N ALA A 101 -16.02 22.57 -18.38
CA ALA A 101 -14.71 23.17 -18.17
C ALA A 101 -13.65 22.10 -17.88
N LEU A 102 -13.90 21.16 -16.97
CA LEU A 102 -12.98 20.07 -16.63
C LEU A 102 -12.66 19.18 -17.84
N SER A 103 -13.68 18.77 -18.60
CA SER A 103 -13.49 17.95 -19.80
C SER A 103 -12.67 18.67 -20.87
N CYS A 104 -12.89 19.98 -21.05
CA CYS A 104 -12.10 20.80 -21.95
C CYS A 104 -10.64 20.89 -21.47
N MET A 105 -10.39 21.08 -20.17
CA MET A 105 -9.03 21.11 -19.63
C MET A 105 -8.29 19.77 -19.82
N GLU A 106 -8.97 18.65 -19.64
CA GLU A 106 -8.38 17.32 -19.88
C GLU A 106 -7.97 17.12 -21.35
N LEU A 107 -8.82 17.57 -22.28
CA LEU A 107 -8.48 17.60 -23.71
C LEU A 107 -7.28 18.50 -23.96
N LEU A 108 -7.28 19.72 -23.40
CA LEU A 108 -6.22 20.70 -23.59
C LEU A 108 -4.85 20.17 -23.14
N LEU A 109 -4.78 19.48 -22.00
CA LEU A 109 -3.56 18.84 -21.53
C LEU A 109 -3.05 17.76 -22.49
N SER A 110 -3.96 17.13 -23.25
CA SER A 110 -3.68 16.07 -24.21
C SER A 110 -3.42 16.55 -25.63
N LEU A 111 -3.48 17.86 -25.88
CA LEU A 111 -3.18 18.42 -27.19
C LEU A 111 -1.70 18.29 -27.56
N PRO A 112 -1.38 18.22 -28.87
CA PRO A 112 0.01 18.29 -29.33
C PRO A 112 0.65 19.61 -28.90
N GLU A 113 1.99 19.63 -28.80
CA GLU A 113 2.76 20.80 -28.34
C GLU A 113 2.51 22.08 -29.17
N SER A 114 2.06 21.94 -30.42
CA SER A 114 1.69 23.06 -31.29
C SER A 114 0.25 22.96 -31.76
N VAL A 115 -0.64 23.77 -31.20
CA VAL A 115 -1.99 24.01 -31.73
C VAL A 115 -1.90 25.06 -32.85
N PRO A 116 -2.62 24.91 -33.98
CA PRO A 116 -2.66 25.93 -35.02
C PRO A 116 -3.08 27.29 -34.45
N GLY A 117 -2.31 28.35 -34.73
CA GLY A 117 -2.51 29.67 -34.11
C GLY A 117 -3.92 30.24 -34.29
N ALA A 118 -4.51 30.10 -35.48
CA ALA A 118 -5.88 30.57 -35.74
C ALA A 118 -6.93 29.85 -34.86
N LEU A 119 -6.75 28.54 -34.64
CA LEU A 119 -7.65 27.74 -33.81
C LEU A 119 -7.46 28.07 -32.32
N TRP A 120 -6.22 28.31 -31.89
CA TRP A 120 -5.94 28.78 -30.54
C TRP A 120 -6.55 30.17 -30.29
N GLU A 121 -6.38 31.13 -31.19
CA GLU A 121 -6.97 32.47 -31.07
C GLU A 121 -8.51 32.44 -31.04
N GLU A 122 -9.15 31.59 -31.84
CA GLU A 122 -10.61 31.38 -31.77
C GLU A 122 -11.03 30.81 -30.41
N PHE A 123 -10.29 29.82 -29.90
CA PHE A 123 -10.53 29.25 -28.58
C PHE A 123 -10.38 30.31 -27.48
N GLN A 124 -9.28 31.06 -27.47
CA GLN A 124 -9.00 32.11 -26.48
C GLN A 124 -10.09 33.19 -26.47
N SER A 125 -10.48 33.69 -27.65
CA SER A 125 -11.50 34.73 -27.76
C SER A 125 -12.89 34.23 -27.35
N SER A 126 -13.22 32.98 -27.66
CA SER A 126 -14.48 32.33 -27.27
C SER A 126 -14.56 32.09 -25.76
N VAL A 127 -13.51 31.53 -25.15
CA VAL A 127 -13.44 31.31 -23.69
C VAL A 127 -13.46 32.63 -22.93
N LYS A 128 -12.72 33.65 -23.39
CA LYS A 128 -12.75 34.98 -22.77
C LYS A 128 -14.15 35.58 -22.80
N SER A 129 -14.83 35.48 -23.95
CA SER A 129 -16.20 35.97 -24.12
C SER A 129 -17.20 35.20 -23.24
N ALA A 130 -17.10 33.88 -23.21
CA ALA A 130 -17.91 33.02 -22.35
C ALA A 130 -17.68 33.33 -20.87
N HIS A 131 -16.43 33.54 -20.45
CA HIS A 131 -16.09 33.88 -19.08
C HIS A 131 -16.70 35.21 -18.64
N SER A 132 -16.63 36.25 -19.49
CA SER A 132 -17.28 37.54 -19.20
C SER A 132 -18.80 37.40 -19.04
N LEU A 133 -19.47 36.67 -19.95
CA LEU A 133 -20.92 36.42 -19.86
C LEU A 133 -21.30 35.68 -18.57
N LEU A 134 -20.51 34.67 -18.19
CA LEU A 134 -20.74 33.88 -16.99
C LEU A 134 -20.53 34.70 -15.70
N GLN A 135 -19.47 35.52 -15.66
CA GLN A 135 -19.18 36.40 -14.53
C GLN A 135 -20.30 37.42 -14.27
N GLU A 136 -20.91 37.97 -15.31
CA GLU A 136 -22.06 38.90 -15.18
C GLU A 136 -23.24 38.26 -14.42
N HIS A 137 -23.34 36.93 -14.47
CA HIS A 137 -24.38 36.14 -13.80
C HIS A 137 -23.86 35.41 -12.52
N GLY A 138 -22.67 35.78 -12.03
CA GLY A 138 -22.08 35.23 -10.80
C GLY A 138 -21.46 33.83 -10.93
N ASN A 139 -21.29 33.31 -12.15
CA ASN A 139 -20.72 31.98 -12.39
C ASN A 139 -19.18 32.06 -12.48
N THR A 140 -18.48 31.27 -11.67
CA THR A 140 -17.01 31.25 -11.57
C THR A 140 -16.37 29.98 -12.12
N GLN A 141 -17.18 29.00 -12.55
CA GLN A 141 -16.72 27.66 -12.97
C GLN A 141 -15.73 27.70 -14.14
N LEU A 142 -15.80 28.71 -15.01
CA LEU A 142 -14.90 28.86 -16.16
C LEU A 142 -13.58 29.59 -15.84
N HIS A 143 -13.39 30.07 -14.61
CA HIS A 143 -12.23 30.89 -14.24
C HIS A 143 -10.89 30.19 -14.55
N MET A 144 -10.75 28.93 -14.15
CA MET A 144 -9.53 28.14 -14.34
C MET A 144 -9.21 27.92 -15.82
N LEU A 145 -10.22 27.56 -16.64
CA LEU A 145 -10.07 27.41 -18.08
C LEU A 145 -9.70 28.75 -18.75
N SER A 146 -10.33 29.85 -18.30
CA SER A 146 -10.06 31.20 -18.81
C SER A 146 -8.63 31.64 -18.51
N ALA A 147 -8.13 31.36 -17.30
CA ALA A 147 -6.75 31.65 -16.91
C ALA A 147 -5.75 30.87 -17.76
N MET A 148 -5.95 29.55 -17.91
CA MET A 148 -5.09 28.71 -18.75
C MET A 148 -5.12 29.12 -20.23
N ALA A 149 -6.28 29.56 -20.73
CA ALA A 149 -6.41 30.04 -22.10
C ALA A 149 -5.69 31.38 -22.35
N GLN A 150 -5.35 32.19 -21.33
CA GLN A 150 -4.60 33.43 -21.57
C GLN A 150 -3.16 33.19 -22.01
N GLU A 151 -2.60 32.01 -21.69
CA GLU A 151 -1.25 31.64 -22.09
C GLU A 151 -1.18 31.27 -23.58
N PRO A 152 -0.03 31.44 -24.26
CA PRO A 152 0.13 31.06 -25.66
C PRO A 152 0.04 29.54 -25.89
N GLY A 153 0.12 28.74 -24.83
CA GLY A 153 -0.13 27.32 -24.85
C GLY A 153 -0.31 26.75 -23.45
N VAL A 154 -0.81 25.52 -23.40
CA VAL A 154 -1.18 24.85 -22.14
C VAL A 154 0.03 24.60 -21.23
N TRP A 155 1.22 24.41 -21.81
CA TRP A 155 2.45 24.09 -21.07
C TRP A 155 3.54 25.18 -21.17
N THR A 156 3.19 26.37 -21.67
CA THR A 156 4.18 27.42 -22.00
C THR A 156 4.44 28.43 -20.89
N ASN A 157 3.72 28.34 -19.77
CA ASN A 157 3.92 29.27 -18.65
C ASN A 157 5.37 29.17 -18.14
N THR A 158 6.04 30.31 -18.05
CA THR A 158 7.49 30.36 -17.76
C THR A 158 7.85 29.77 -16.39
N THR A 159 7.03 30.01 -15.36
CA THR A 159 7.22 29.44 -14.02
C THR A 159 7.04 27.92 -14.07
N LEU A 160 6.00 27.43 -14.75
CA LEU A 160 5.78 26.00 -14.95
C LEU A 160 6.96 25.35 -15.67
N CYS A 161 7.44 25.92 -16.78
CA CYS A 161 8.59 25.37 -17.51
C CYS A 161 9.86 25.28 -16.64
N SER A 162 10.09 26.29 -15.80
CA SER A 162 11.23 26.33 -14.86
C SER A 162 11.12 25.22 -13.80
N ILE A 163 9.93 25.06 -13.20
CA ILE A 163 9.63 23.94 -12.27
C ILE A 163 9.86 22.58 -12.95
N LEU A 164 9.29 22.36 -14.14
CA LEU A 164 9.40 21.07 -14.84
C LEU A 164 10.83 20.76 -15.31
N SER A 165 11.67 21.79 -15.47
CA SER A 165 13.10 21.65 -15.79
C SER A 165 13.96 21.46 -14.54
N ASN A 166 13.35 21.39 -13.35
CA ASN A 166 14.03 21.32 -12.05
C ASN A 166 15.01 22.48 -11.82
N GLU A 167 14.71 23.65 -12.39
CA GLU A 167 15.34 24.91 -12.04
C GLU A 167 14.67 25.47 -10.78
N ILE A 168 15.40 26.23 -9.96
CA ILE A 168 14.89 26.81 -8.71
C ILE A 168 14.29 28.18 -9.04
N PRO A 169 12.96 28.33 -9.20
CA PRO A 169 12.35 29.61 -9.45
C PRO A 169 12.27 30.39 -8.12
N GLU A 170 12.08 31.72 -8.19
CA GLU A 170 11.77 32.51 -6.99
C GLU A 170 10.50 31.98 -6.33
N ILE A 171 10.55 31.67 -5.03
CA ILE A 171 9.44 31.06 -4.27
C ILE A 171 8.14 31.86 -4.42
N ASP A 172 8.23 33.19 -4.35
CA ASP A 172 7.07 34.08 -4.50
C ASP A 172 6.38 33.89 -5.87
N ARG A 173 7.16 33.74 -6.96
CA ARG A 173 6.59 33.48 -8.29
C ARG A 173 5.95 32.11 -8.39
N VAL A 174 6.50 31.11 -7.69
CA VAL A 174 5.89 29.78 -7.63
C VAL A 174 4.56 29.87 -6.89
N HIS A 175 4.50 30.57 -5.76
CA HIS A 175 3.26 30.73 -5.01
C HIS A 175 2.18 31.47 -5.82
N GLU A 176 2.53 32.54 -6.52
CA GLU A 176 1.60 33.25 -7.43
C GLU A 176 1.07 32.31 -8.53
N PHE A 177 1.93 31.50 -9.12
CA PHE A 177 1.55 30.50 -10.13
C PHE A 177 0.60 29.43 -9.55
N LEU A 178 0.95 28.84 -8.40
CA LEU A 178 0.12 27.83 -7.75
C LEU A 178 -1.24 28.43 -7.34
N GLN A 179 -1.27 29.65 -6.82
CA GLN A 179 -2.52 30.33 -6.49
C GLN A 179 -3.40 30.55 -7.74
N MET A 180 -2.80 30.92 -8.86
CA MET A 180 -3.50 31.17 -10.11
C MET A 180 -4.11 29.90 -10.72
N GLU A 181 -3.36 28.80 -10.80
CA GLU A 181 -3.86 27.55 -11.39
C GLU A 181 -4.84 26.80 -10.48
N GLY A 182 -4.58 26.80 -9.18
CA GLY A 182 -5.38 26.07 -8.21
C GLY A 182 -5.12 24.55 -8.21
N PRO A 183 -5.55 23.85 -7.16
CA PRO A 183 -5.16 22.46 -6.92
C PRO A 183 -5.75 21.48 -7.94
N THR A 184 -6.91 21.78 -8.52
CA THR A 184 -7.57 20.90 -9.50
C THR A 184 -6.77 20.82 -10.80
N LEU A 185 -6.39 21.96 -11.39
CA LEU A 185 -5.59 21.98 -12.63
C LEU A 185 -4.22 21.35 -12.43
N LEU A 186 -3.56 21.65 -11.31
CA LEU A 186 -2.27 21.08 -10.98
C LEU A 186 -2.33 19.55 -10.81
N ASN A 187 -3.37 19.01 -10.17
CA ASN A 187 -3.59 17.57 -10.11
C ASN A 187 -3.80 16.97 -11.50
N MET A 188 -4.57 17.62 -12.39
CA MET A 188 -4.75 17.17 -13.76
C MET A 188 -3.42 17.16 -14.54
N ARG A 189 -2.60 18.21 -14.40
CA ARG A 189 -1.26 18.27 -15.00
C ARG A 189 -0.36 17.14 -14.51
N ILE A 190 -0.31 16.91 -13.21
CA ILE A 190 0.52 15.84 -12.61
C ILE A 190 0.07 14.47 -13.14
N LYS A 191 -1.24 14.18 -13.11
CA LYS A 191 -1.78 12.93 -13.68
C LYS A 191 -1.45 12.78 -15.16
N HIS A 192 -1.52 13.87 -15.93
CA HIS A 192 -1.14 13.85 -17.34
C HIS A 192 0.34 13.54 -17.54
N LEU A 193 1.25 14.17 -16.77
CA LEU A 193 2.69 13.92 -16.83
C LEU A 193 3.01 12.44 -16.51
N ILE A 194 2.35 11.86 -15.51
CA ILE A 194 2.49 10.43 -15.17
C ILE A 194 2.04 9.56 -16.35
N LYS A 195 0.88 9.85 -16.95
CA LYS A 195 0.36 9.13 -18.14
C LYS A 195 1.33 9.16 -19.33
N GLN A 196 2.08 10.27 -19.49
CA GLN A 196 3.08 10.44 -20.55
C GLN A 196 4.46 9.87 -20.21
N ASN A 197 4.59 9.06 -19.14
CA ASN A 197 5.86 8.53 -18.63
C ASN A 197 6.88 9.63 -18.24
N ARG A 198 6.44 10.84 -17.91
CA ARG A 198 7.28 11.95 -17.43
C ARG A 198 7.23 12.06 -15.90
N ALA A 199 7.45 10.94 -15.22
CA ALA A 199 7.29 10.83 -13.77
C ALA A 199 8.22 11.76 -12.96
N GLU A 200 9.42 12.08 -13.48
CA GLU A 200 10.33 13.02 -12.80
C GLU A 200 9.75 14.44 -12.75
N GLN A 201 9.18 14.91 -13.85
CA GLN A 201 8.52 16.21 -13.94
C GLN A 201 7.26 16.26 -13.05
N ALA A 202 6.50 15.17 -13.04
CA ALA A 202 5.35 15.00 -12.15
C ALA A 202 5.78 15.07 -10.67
N ALA A 203 6.90 14.44 -10.30
CA ALA A 203 7.43 14.48 -8.94
C ALA A 203 7.79 15.90 -8.51
N VAL A 204 8.52 16.66 -9.35
CA VAL A 204 8.92 18.02 -9.01
C VAL A 204 7.70 18.93 -8.85
N LEU A 205 6.72 18.85 -9.76
CA LEU A 205 5.49 19.64 -9.64
C LEU A 205 4.68 19.25 -8.40
N ALA A 206 4.51 17.96 -8.14
CA ALA A 206 3.79 17.47 -6.96
C ALA A 206 4.48 17.90 -5.65
N LYS A 207 5.82 17.93 -5.62
CA LYS A 207 6.59 18.43 -4.49
C LYS A 207 6.27 19.88 -4.20
N MET A 208 6.37 20.75 -5.20
CA MET A 208 6.06 22.18 -5.06
C MET A 208 4.62 22.40 -4.57
N CYS A 209 3.66 21.63 -5.09
CA CYS A 209 2.28 21.70 -4.62
C CYS A 209 2.12 21.23 -3.16
N SER A 210 2.88 20.20 -2.74
CA SER A 210 2.80 19.67 -1.38
C SER A 210 3.45 20.56 -0.32
N GLU A 211 4.40 21.40 -0.73
CA GLU A 211 5.10 22.35 0.13
C GLU A 211 4.39 23.72 0.22
N TYR A 212 3.34 23.92 -0.60
CA TYR A 212 2.56 25.16 -0.62
C TYR A 212 1.51 25.18 0.52
N PRO A 213 1.61 26.09 1.51
CA PRO A 213 0.79 26.06 2.72
C PRO A 213 -0.72 26.12 2.46
N GLU A 214 -1.17 26.87 1.46
CA GLU A 214 -2.58 27.08 1.14
C GLU A 214 -3.27 25.81 0.60
N TYR A 215 -2.47 24.79 0.26
CA TYR A 215 -2.92 23.48 -0.21
C TYR A 215 -2.92 22.40 0.86
N GLU A 216 -2.62 22.74 2.11
CA GLU A 216 -2.77 21.80 3.21
C GLU A 216 -4.21 21.23 3.25
N GLY A 217 -4.32 19.90 3.21
CA GLY A 217 -5.60 19.18 3.12
C GLY A 217 -6.33 19.30 1.77
N LYS A 218 -5.75 19.94 0.75
CA LYS A 218 -6.35 20.10 -0.59
C LYS A 218 -5.62 19.28 -1.63
N GLY A 219 -6.12 18.07 -1.85
CA GLY A 219 -5.57 17.12 -2.82
C GLY A 219 -4.40 16.30 -2.26
N ASN A 220 -4.08 15.22 -2.96
CA ASN A 220 -3.13 14.20 -2.52
C ASN A 220 -1.72 14.47 -3.06
N PHE A 221 -1.23 15.72 -3.00
CA PHE A 221 0.03 16.11 -3.62
C PHE A 221 1.24 15.42 -3.00
N LYS A 222 1.32 15.35 -1.66
CA LYS A 222 2.42 14.64 -0.97
C LYS A 222 2.42 13.14 -1.31
N GLN A 223 1.25 12.51 -1.30
CA GLN A 223 1.08 11.11 -1.73
C GLN A 223 1.55 10.91 -3.17
N THR A 224 1.11 11.76 -4.10
CA THR A 224 1.47 11.67 -5.52
C THR A 224 2.97 11.88 -5.72
N TYR A 225 3.58 12.83 -4.98
CA TYR A 225 5.02 13.04 -4.98
C TYR A 225 5.77 11.77 -4.55
N LEU A 226 5.39 11.16 -3.42
CA LEU A 226 6.04 9.95 -2.93
C LEU A 226 5.90 8.77 -3.90
N VAL A 227 4.72 8.59 -4.50
CA VAL A 227 4.50 7.56 -5.53
C VAL A 227 5.41 7.80 -6.75
N CYS A 228 5.56 9.04 -7.20
CA CYS A 228 6.47 9.36 -8.30
C CYS A 228 7.95 9.11 -7.92
N LEU A 229 8.34 9.40 -6.67
CA LEU A 229 9.70 9.10 -6.18
C LEU A 229 9.99 7.60 -6.21
N CYS A 230 9.04 6.75 -5.82
CA CYS A 230 9.18 5.29 -5.90
C CYS A 230 9.51 4.79 -7.31
N MET A 231 9.11 5.54 -8.35
CA MET A 231 9.36 5.17 -9.75
C MET A 231 10.65 5.77 -10.33
N THR A 232 11.17 6.85 -9.76
CA THR A 232 12.16 7.71 -10.44
C THR A 232 13.47 7.89 -9.69
N LYS A 233 13.48 7.74 -8.36
CA LYS A 233 14.67 8.04 -7.54
C LYS A 233 15.30 6.78 -6.96
N THR A 234 16.55 6.94 -6.51
CA THR A 234 17.26 5.92 -5.74
C THR A 234 16.60 5.69 -4.39
N GLN A 235 16.72 4.47 -3.85
CA GLN A 235 16.18 4.10 -2.53
C GLN A 235 16.62 5.04 -1.40
N GLU A 236 17.86 5.55 -1.42
CA GLU A 236 18.38 6.48 -0.40
C GLU A 236 17.58 7.80 -0.35
N GLN A 237 17.33 8.41 -1.51
CA GLN A 237 16.56 9.66 -1.60
C GLN A 237 15.10 9.46 -1.19
N LEU A 238 14.51 8.34 -1.59
CA LEU A 238 13.16 7.97 -1.18
C LEU A 238 13.06 7.84 0.35
N MET A 239 14.03 7.16 0.97
CA MET A 239 14.07 6.99 2.43
C MET A 239 14.20 8.32 3.17
N GLN A 240 14.96 9.29 2.64
CA GLN A 240 15.05 10.63 3.24
C GLN A 240 13.71 11.38 3.23
N GLU A 241 12.95 11.29 2.15
CA GLU A 241 11.65 11.97 2.01
C GLU A 241 10.57 11.27 2.84
N ILE A 242 10.53 9.93 2.86
CA ILE A 242 9.59 9.15 3.68
C ILE A 242 9.91 9.30 5.17
N ALA A 243 11.17 9.50 5.57
CA ALA A 243 11.54 9.71 6.97
C ALA A 243 10.86 10.94 7.61
N GLN A 244 10.38 11.89 6.80
CA GLN A 244 9.69 13.10 7.28
C GLN A 244 8.17 12.91 7.45
N VAL A 245 7.62 11.76 7.08
CA VAL A 245 6.17 11.49 7.09
C VAL A 245 5.83 10.53 8.21
N ASP A 246 4.81 10.85 9.02
CA ASP A 246 4.33 9.93 10.06
C ASP A 246 3.82 8.63 9.44
N CYS A 247 4.03 7.50 10.13
CA CYS A 247 3.65 6.21 9.59
C CYS A 247 2.15 6.03 9.41
N LYS A 248 1.31 6.69 10.24
CA LYS A 248 -0.16 6.66 10.08
C LYS A 248 -0.61 7.46 8.87
N ASP A 249 -0.03 8.64 8.66
CA ASP A 249 -0.30 9.43 7.46
C ASP A 249 0.10 8.64 6.21
N GLY A 250 1.24 7.93 6.27
CA GLY A 250 1.66 6.99 5.23
C GLY A 250 0.64 5.88 4.96
N LEU A 251 0.08 5.26 6.01
CA LEU A 251 -0.99 4.27 5.87
C LEU A 251 -2.26 4.86 5.24
N GLU A 252 -2.67 6.06 5.65
CA GLU A 252 -3.81 6.76 5.03
C GLU A 252 -3.59 7.00 3.53
N MET A 253 -2.39 7.46 3.15
CA MET A 253 -2.02 7.62 1.74
C MET A 253 -2.11 6.31 0.96
N ILE A 254 -1.67 5.18 1.53
CA ILE A 254 -1.74 3.87 0.87
C ILE A 254 -3.20 3.42 0.73
N CYS A 255 -4.03 3.60 1.76
CA CYS A 255 -5.47 3.29 1.70
C CYS A 255 -6.20 4.12 0.64
N ASN A 256 -5.84 5.40 0.51
CA ASN A 256 -6.40 6.28 -0.53
C ASN A 256 -6.03 5.77 -1.93
N LEU A 257 -4.78 5.38 -2.16
CA LEU A 257 -4.34 4.80 -3.44
C LEU A 257 -5.09 3.52 -3.79
N GLU A 258 -5.27 2.62 -2.81
CA GLU A 258 -6.05 1.40 -3.02
C GLU A 258 -7.51 1.72 -3.37
N SER A 259 -8.14 2.65 -2.64
CA SER A 259 -9.53 3.06 -2.88
C SER A 259 -9.73 3.70 -4.25
N ASP A 260 -8.71 4.44 -4.73
CA ASP A 260 -8.68 5.05 -6.06
C ASP A 260 -8.38 4.02 -7.18
N GLY A 261 -8.06 2.76 -6.83
CA GLY A 261 -7.74 1.69 -7.77
C GLY A 261 -6.29 1.69 -8.26
N ASP A 262 -5.40 2.52 -7.71
CA ASP A 262 -3.96 2.51 -8.01
C ASP A 262 -3.23 1.48 -7.12
N GLU A 263 -3.49 0.19 -7.37
CA GLU A 263 -2.89 -0.90 -6.61
C GLU A 263 -1.36 -0.92 -6.71
N LYS A 264 -0.81 -0.54 -7.88
CA LYS A 264 0.64 -0.50 -8.09
C LYS A 264 1.28 0.62 -7.28
N GLY A 265 0.69 1.82 -7.27
CA GLY A 265 1.12 2.93 -6.43
C GLY A 265 1.03 2.59 -4.94
N ALA A 266 -0.08 1.97 -4.52
CA ALA A 266 -0.29 1.52 -3.15
C ALA A 266 0.79 0.51 -2.72
N LEU A 267 1.05 -0.52 -3.53
CA LEU A 267 2.09 -1.52 -3.23
C LEU A 267 3.49 -0.91 -3.17
N CYS A 268 3.83 0.00 -4.10
CA CYS A 268 5.13 0.67 -4.09
C CYS A 268 5.33 1.51 -2.83
N LEU A 269 4.33 2.32 -2.47
CA LEU A 269 4.40 3.17 -1.29
C LEU A 269 4.41 2.34 0.00
N CYS A 270 3.57 1.30 0.09
CA CYS A 270 3.53 0.38 1.21
C CYS A 270 4.87 -0.34 1.42
N SER A 271 5.48 -0.81 0.33
CA SER A 271 6.82 -1.42 0.38
C SER A 271 7.87 -0.44 0.93
N ALA A 272 7.85 0.81 0.49
CA ALA A 272 8.83 1.81 0.93
C ALA A 272 8.68 2.16 2.43
N PHE A 273 7.45 2.34 2.92
CA PHE A 273 7.21 2.56 4.36
C PHE A 273 7.54 1.32 5.19
N LEU A 274 7.22 0.12 4.70
CA LEU A 274 7.56 -1.13 5.38
C LEU A 274 9.07 -1.29 5.49
N GLU A 275 9.81 -1.14 4.39
CA GLU A 275 11.28 -1.17 4.37
C GLU A 275 11.88 -0.17 5.36
N ARG A 276 11.33 1.05 5.45
CA ARG A 276 11.74 2.04 6.46
C ARG A 276 11.60 1.49 7.88
N GLN A 277 10.43 0.95 8.23
CA GLN A 277 10.20 0.40 9.57
C GLN A 277 11.13 -0.78 9.88
N LEU A 278 11.33 -1.68 8.91
CA LEU A 278 12.24 -2.83 9.05
C LEU A 278 13.69 -2.38 9.31
N LEU A 279 14.18 -1.43 8.52
CA LEU A 279 15.53 -0.89 8.62
C LEU A 279 15.77 -0.12 9.92
N GLN A 280 14.77 0.61 10.40
CA GLN A 280 14.84 1.36 11.65
C GLN A 280 14.60 0.49 12.90
N GLY A 281 14.04 -0.71 12.73
CA GLY A 281 13.61 -1.56 13.85
C GLY A 281 12.37 -1.05 14.58
N ASP A 282 11.66 -0.09 14.01
CA ASP A 282 10.45 0.51 14.60
C ASP A 282 9.23 -0.37 14.37
N VAL A 283 8.52 -0.71 15.45
CA VAL A 283 7.32 -1.55 15.42
C VAL A 283 6.04 -0.72 15.25
N TYR A 284 6.10 0.61 15.37
CA TYR A 284 4.96 1.48 15.15
C TYR A 284 4.41 1.31 13.73
N CYS A 285 3.12 1.01 13.59
CA CYS A 285 2.43 0.73 12.33
C CYS A 285 2.99 -0.43 11.49
N ALA A 286 4.02 -1.16 11.97
CA ALA A 286 4.70 -2.17 11.20
C ALA A 286 3.81 -3.40 10.94
N TRP A 287 2.93 -3.75 11.88
CA TRP A 287 1.97 -4.83 11.68
C TRP A 287 0.96 -4.49 10.57
N GLU A 288 0.35 -3.31 10.65
CA GLU A 288 -0.61 -2.83 9.66
C GLU A 288 0.03 -2.73 8.28
N LEU A 289 1.25 -2.19 8.18
CA LEU A 289 2.02 -2.19 6.94
C LEU A 289 2.29 -3.59 6.41
N THR A 290 2.74 -4.51 7.27
CA THR A 290 3.06 -5.89 6.85
C THR A 290 1.81 -6.61 6.34
N LEU A 291 0.69 -6.47 7.04
CA LEU A 291 -0.60 -7.07 6.65
C LEU A 291 -1.13 -6.46 5.36
N PHE A 292 -0.99 -5.16 5.18
CA PHE A 292 -1.51 -4.51 3.99
C PHE A 292 -0.63 -4.79 2.77
N TRP A 293 0.69 -4.77 2.96
CA TRP A 293 1.68 -5.16 1.97
C TRP A 293 1.47 -6.60 1.50
N SER A 294 1.19 -7.55 2.40
CA SER A 294 0.99 -8.96 2.00
C SER A 294 -0.19 -9.12 1.05
N LYS A 295 -1.32 -8.47 1.36
CA LYS A 295 -2.53 -8.50 0.54
C LYS A 295 -2.36 -7.79 -0.80
N LEU A 296 -1.67 -6.65 -0.81
CA LEU A 296 -1.35 -5.93 -2.06
C LEU A 296 -0.42 -6.76 -2.94
N LEU A 297 0.63 -7.35 -2.35
CA LEU A 297 1.60 -8.15 -3.09
C LEU A 297 0.96 -9.43 -3.64
N MET A 298 0.13 -10.13 -2.86
CA MET A 298 -0.56 -11.34 -3.31
C MET A 298 -1.54 -11.09 -4.46
N ARG A 299 -2.16 -9.91 -4.53
CA ARG A 299 -2.98 -9.52 -5.70
C ARG A 299 -2.13 -9.23 -6.94
N SER A 300 -0.94 -8.66 -6.74
CA SER A 300 -0.03 -8.31 -7.84
C SER A 300 0.77 -9.50 -8.36
N GLU A 301 1.14 -10.45 -7.51
CA GLU A 301 1.98 -11.60 -7.87
C GLU A 301 1.14 -12.81 -8.29
N SER A 302 1.63 -13.54 -9.29
CA SER A 302 0.91 -14.70 -9.86
C SER A 302 1.27 -16.04 -9.20
N SER A 303 2.25 -16.06 -8.27
CA SER A 303 2.74 -17.30 -7.65
C SER A 303 3.17 -17.13 -6.19
N ALA A 304 3.01 -18.20 -5.40
CA ALA A 304 3.48 -18.26 -4.02
C ALA A 304 5.01 -18.09 -3.92
N ASP A 305 5.78 -18.63 -4.87
CA ASP A 305 7.24 -18.51 -4.87
C ASP A 305 7.72 -17.07 -5.04
N ALA A 306 7.05 -16.27 -5.88
CA ALA A 306 7.37 -14.85 -6.04
C ALA A 306 7.11 -14.07 -4.74
N PHE A 307 5.97 -14.31 -4.10
CA PHE A 307 5.62 -13.74 -2.80
C PHE A 307 6.67 -14.10 -1.72
N LEU A 308 6.98 -15.39 -1.57
CA LEU A 308 7.99 -15.87 -0.62
C LEU A 308 9.38 -15.30 -0.91
N GLY A 309 9.73 -15.11 -2.19
CA GLY A 309 10.95 -14.44 -2.61
C GLY A 309 11.06 -13.01 -2.11
N GLN A 310 9.96 -12.24 -2.12
CA GLN A 310 9.94 -10.89 -1.55
C GLN A 310 10.01 -10.91 -0.02
N CYS A 311 9.27 -11.81 0.64
CA CYS A 311 9.34 -11.96 2.10
C CYS A 311 10.78 -12.24 2.58
N ARG A 312 11.53 -13.10 1.87
CA ARG A 312 12.95 -13.36 2.18
C ARG A 312 13.81 -12.10 2.09
N LYS A 313 13.57 -11.22 1.11
CA LYS A 313 14.30 -9.94 1.02
C LYS A 313 13.98 -9.04 2.21
N LEU A 314 12.72 -8.94 2.61
CA LEU A 314 12.31 -8.11 3.75
C LEU A 314 12.93 -8.59 5.07
N VAL A 315 13.01 -9.90 5.29
CA VAL A 315 13.64 -10.41 6.52
C VAL A 315 15.12 -10.04 6.63
N LEU A 316 15.85 -9.95 5.52
CA LEU A 316 17.24 -9.48 5.53
C LEU A 316 17.38 -8.01 5.96
N LEU A 317 16.31 -7.21 5.83
CA LEU A 317 16.27 -5.82 6.26
C LEU A 317 15.83 -5.68 7.72
N SER A 318 15.08 -6.65 8.24
CA SER A 318 14.50 -6.63 9.58
C SER A 318 15.58 -6.46 10.66
N ARG A 319 15.41 -5.45 11.51
CA ARG A 319 16.22 -5.23 12.72
C ARG A 319 15.51 -5.64 14.01
N SER A 320 14.30 -6.19 13.91
CA SER A 320 13.47 -6.59 15.05
C SER A 320 12.89 -7.98 14.86
N VAL A 321 12.91 -8.78 15.94
CA VAL A 321 12.24 -10.09 16.00
C VAL A 321 10.74 -9.95 15.72
N CYS A 322 10.10 -8.88 16.19
CA CYS A 322 8.67 -8.63 15.96
C CYS A 322 8.33 -8.54 14.47
N HIS A 323 9.19 -7.91 13.67
CA HIS A 323 8.99 -7.80 12.22
C HIS A 323 9.06 -9.17 11.54
N ILE A 324 10.00 -10.02 11.94
CA ILE A 324 10.10 -11.39 11.43
C ILE A 324 8.84 -12.18 11.79
N LEU A 325 8.36 -12.06 13.03
CA LEU A 325 7.12 -12.71 13.47
C LEU A 325 5.89 -12.20 12.70
N PHE A 326 5.83 -10.91 12.35
CA PHE A 326 4.76 -10.37 11.49
C PHE A 326 4.81 -10.98 10.09
N LEU A 327 6.01 -11.11 9.51
CA LEU A 327 6.20 -11.74 8.20
C LEU A 327 5.81 -13.22 8.22
N ILE A 328 6.18 -13.97 9.26
CA ILE A 328 5.74 -15.37 9.45
C ILE A 328 4.20 -15.44 9.48
N LYS A 329 3.53 -14.57 10.24
CA LYS A 329 2.06 -14.56 10.34
C LYS A 329 1.39 -14.33 8.99
N VAL A 330 1.87 -13.37 8.19
CA VAL A 330 1.27 -13.12 6.87
C VAL A 330 1.60 -14.26 5.89
N ILE A 331 2.79 -14.87 5.95
CA ILE A 331 3.10 -16.04 5.12
C ILE A 331 2.14 -17.19 5.41
N GLN A 332 1.89 -17.49 6.69
CA GLN A 332 0.92 -18.52 7.07
C GLN A 332 -0.50 -18.20 6.58
N SER A 333 -0.90 -16.93 6.63
CA SER A 333 -2.23 -16.50 6.19
C SER A 333 -2.41 -16.56 4.67
N GLU A 334 -1.39 -16.16 3.90
CA GLU A 334 -1.52 -16.01 2.44
C GLU A 334 -1.22 -17.31 1.67
N VAL A 335 -0.23 -18.11 2.13
CA VAL A 335 0.26 -19.29 1.39
C VAL A 335 0.31 -20.59 2.22
N GLY A 336 -0.08 -20.54 3.50
CA GLY A 336 -0.25 -21.73 4.35
C GLY A 336 0.99 -22.63 4.39
N GLU A 337 0.77 -23.94 4.22
CA GLU A 337 1.81 -24.98 4.27
C GLU A 337 2.93 -24.79 3.23
N VAL A 338 2.64 -24.18 2.08
CA VAL A 338 3.65 -23.92 1.04
C VAL A 338 4.73 -22.97 1.56
N GLY A 339 4.35 -22.04 2.44
CA GLY A 339 5.27 -21.09 3.06
C GLY A 339 6.00 -21.63 4.29
N LEU A 340 5.65 -22.81 4.79
CA LEU A 340 6.18 -23.33 6.06
C LEU A 340 7.72 -23.44 6.09
N PRO A 341 8.42 -23.91 5.05
CA PRO A 341 9.88 -23.91 5.05
C PRO A 341 10.46 -22.51 5.25
N VAL A 342 9.88 -21.49 4.62
CA VAL A 342 10.32 -20.10 4.77
C VAL A 342 10.05 -19.59 6.18
N CYS A 343 8.90 -19.92 6.76
CA CYS A 343 8.62 -19.58 8.15
C CYS A 343 9.65 -20.17 9.12
N ILE A 344 10.11 -21.40 8.89
CA ILE A 344 11.16 -22.03 9.70
C ILE A 344 12.53 -21.37 9.47
N GLU A 345 12.91 -21.05 8.24
CA GLU A 345 14.10 -20.24 7.93
C GLU A 345 14.08 -18.92 8.71
N MET A 346 12.92 -18.25 8.73
CA MET A 346 12.70 -17.00 9.46
C MET A 346 12.79 -17.17 10.98
N CYS A 347 12.24 -18.25 11.54
CA CYS A 347 12.38 -18.56 12.98
C CYS A 347 13.85 -18.75 13.39
N ILE A 348 14.64 -19.42 12.57
CA ILE A 348 16.09 -19.60 12.81
C ILE A 348 16.79 -18.24 12.85
N GLN A 349 16.50 -17.36 11.88
CA GLN A 349 17.06 -16.00 11.87
C GLN A 349 16.59 -15.17 13.07
N ALA A 350 15.34 -15.31 13.48
CA ALA A 350 14.82 -14.63 14.67
C ALA A 350 15.53 -15.10 15.95
N LEU A 351 15.80 -16.40 16.10
CA LEU A 351 16.58 -16.93 17.23
C LEU A 351 18.00 -16.36 17.28
N GLN A 352 18.66 -16.24 16.12
CA GLN A 352 19.99 -15.67 16.00
C GLN A 352 20.03 -14.16 16.26
N MET A 353 18.94 -13.45 15.92
CA MET A 353 18.80 -12.02 16.12
C MET A 353 18.46 -11.64 17.57
N ALA A 354 17.71 -12.49 18.28
CA ALA A 354 17.23 -12.19 19.62
C ALA A 354 18.38 -12.00 20.62
N SER A 355 18.45 -10.83 21.26
CA SER A 355 19.46 -10.53 22.27
C SER A 355 19.36 -11.48 23.48
N SER A 356 20.48 -11.70 24.16
CA SER A 356 20.54 -12.53 25.38
C SER A 356 19.69 -12.02 26.52
N ASP A 357 19.18 -10.80 26.44
CA ASP A 357 18.49 -10.12 27.53
C ASP A 357 16.97 -10.04 27.28
N ASN A 358 16.50 -10.38 26.06
CA ASN A 358 15.09 -10.30 25.67
C ASN A 358 14.43 -11.70 25.69
N MET A 359 14.14 -12.17 26.90
CA MET A 359 13.55 -13.50 27.12
C MET A 359 12.17 -13.66 26.48
N ASP A 360 11.32 -12.64 26.56
CA ASP A 360 9.95 -12.67 26.01
C ASP A 360 9.94 -12.95 24.50
N SER A 361 10.86 -12.32 23.75
CA SER A 361 10.97 -12.53 22.30
C SER A 361 11.40 -13.96 21.97
N ARG A 362 12.33 -14.52 22.74
CA ARG A 362 12.83 -15.89 22.52
C ARG A 362 11.80 -16.95 22.87
N THR A 363 11.07 -16.75 23.97
CA THR A 363 9.90 -17.56 24.33
C THR A 363 8.83 -17.51 23.25
N THR A 364 8.56 -16.33 22.70
CA THR A 364 7.59 -16.17 21.59
C THR A 364 8.05 -16.90 20.33
N ILE A 365 9.35 -16.87 20.00
CA ILE A 365 9.89 -17.62 18.86
C ILE A 365 9.73 -19.13 19.09
N CYS A 366 10.07 -19.66 20.27
CA CYS A 366 9.91 -21.08 20.59
C CYS A 366 8.45 -21.53 20.47
N LYS A 367 7.51 -20.74 20.99
CA LYS A 367 6.06 -20.98 20.83
C LYS A 367 5.65 -20.97 19.36
N THR A 368 6.16 -20.02 18.59
CA THR A 368 5.88 -19.91 17.15
C THR A 368 6.36 -21.16 16.41
N ILE A 369 7.57 -21.65 16.68
CA ILE A 369 8.13 -22.88 16.10
C ILE A 369 7.26 -24.09 16.47
N SER A 370 6.90 -24.26 17.74
CA SER A 370 6.03 -25.35 18.21
C SER A 370 4.64 -25.32 17.54
N CYS A 371 4.10 -24.13 17.24
CA CYS A 371 2.85 -23.98 16.50
C CYS A 371 3.00 -24.29 15.00
N LEU A 372 4.15 -23.97 14.40
CA LEU A 372 4.46 -24.25 12.99
C LEU A 372 4.70 -25.75 12.74
N LEU A 373 5.24 -26.47 13.72
CA LEU A 373 5.58 -27.90 13.62
C LEU A 373 4.84 -28.72 14.70
N PRO A 374 3.50 -28.76 14.69
CA PRO A 374 2.71 -29.35 15.76
C PRO A 374 2.79 -30.89 15.82
N THR A 375 3.38 -31.55 14.83
CA THR A 375 3.55 -33.02 14.81
C THR A 375 4.99 -33.45 15.07
N ASP A 376 5.93 -32.51 15.16
CA ASP A 376 7.35 -32.82 15.38
C ASP A 376 7.69 -32.74 16.88
N PHE A 377 7.52 -33.87 17.58
CA PHE A 377 7.74 -33.96 19.03
C PHE A 377 9.18 -33.63 19.44
N GLU A 378 10.17 -33.96 18.61
CA GLU A 378 11.57 -33.62 18.90
C GLU A 378 11.76 -32.10 18.89
N VAL A 379 11.21 -31.41 17.88
CA VAL A 379 11.26 -29.95 17.79
C VAL A 379 10.47 -29.30 18.92
N LYS A 380 9.27 -29.81 19.26
CA LYS A 380 8.48 -29.30 20.39
C LYS A 380 9.23 -29.42 21.71
N ARG A 381 9.82 -30.59 21.99
CA ARG A 381 10.62 -30.83 23.20
C ARG A 381 11.83 -29.90 23.25
N ALA A 382 12.50 -29.69 22.13
CA ALA A 382 13.59 -28.74 22.02
C ALA A 382 13.12 -27.30 22.31
N CYS A 383 12.00 -26.87 21.74
CA CYS A 383 11.42 -25.54 21.99
C CYS A 383 11.01 -25.35 23.45
N GLN A 384 10.34 -26.34 24.05
CA GLN A 384 9.88 -26.30 25.44
C GLN A 384 11.06 -26.25 26.42
N LEU A 385 12.11 -27.05 26.16
CA LEU A 385 13.34 -26.99 26.93
C LEU A 385 14.04 -25.64 26.78
N THR A 386 14.09 -25.10 25.56
CA THR A 386 14.69 -23.79 25.30
C THR A 386 13.94 -22.68 26.05
N GLU A 387 12.60 -22.70 26.06
CA GLU A 387 11.77 -21.78 26.83
C GLU A 387 12.07 -21.85 28.34
N PHE A 388 12.15 -23.07 28.90
CA PHE A 388 12.55 -23.27 30.29
C PHE A 388 13.95 -22.71 30.58
N LEU A 389 14.92 -22.91 29.68
CA LEU A 389 16.28 -22.43 29.87
C LEU A 389 16.38 -20.89 29.86
N PHE A 390 15.48 -20.20 29.15
CA PHE A 390 15.39 -18.75 29.20
C PHE A 390 14.78 -18.24 30.50
N GLN A 391 13.76 -18.94 31.03
CA GLN A 391 13.12 -18.58 32.28
C GLN A 391 12.78 -19.83 33.11
N PRO A 392 13.73 -20.30 33.95
CA PRO A 392 13.53 -21.49 34.78
C PRO A 392 12.50 -21.21 35.86
N THR A 393 11.28 -21.72 35.68
CA THR A 393 10.19 -21.65 36.64
C THR A 393 9.61 -23.03 36.87
N VAL A 394 8.93 -23.21 38.00
CA VAL A 394 8.22 -24.46 38.30
C VAL A 394 7.22 -24.83 37.20
N ASP A 395 6.46 -23.85 36.68
CA ASP A 395 5.48 -24.07 35.61
C ASP A 395 6.14 -24.52 34.30
N SER A 396 7.24 -23.87 33.90
CA SER A 396 7.97 -24.24 32.69
C SER A 396 8.67 -25.59 32.83
N TYR A 397 9.13 -25.94 34.03
CA TYR A 397 9.68 -27.26 34.34
C TYR A 397 8.64 -28.37 34.14
N TYR A 398 7.44 -28.25 34.73
CA TYR A 398 6.40 -29.26 34.57
C TYR A 398 5.91 -29.37 33.13
N ALA A 399 5.93 -28.27 32.37
CA ALA A 399 5.64 -28.31 30.94
C ALA A 399 6.70 -29.10 30.15
N VAL A 400 7.99 -28.98 30.51
CA VAL A 400 9.04 -29.85 29.94
C VAL A 400 8.81 -31.30 30.35
N GLU A 401 8.59 -31.57 31.65
CA GLU A 401 8.38 -32.93 32.17
C GLU A 401 7.23 -33.66 31.49
N SER A 402 6.08 -32.99 31.37
CA SER A 402 4.91 -33.53 30.68
C SER A 402 5.25 -33.95 29.25
N LEU A 403 5.90 -33.08 28.49
CA LEU A 403 6.18 -33.30 27.07
C LEU A 403 7.27 -34.36 26.81
N TYR A 404 8.22 -34.52 27.73
CA TYR A 404 9.25 -35.57 27.64
C TYR A 404 8.74 -36.95 28.08
N ASN A 405 7.69 -37.00 28.90
CA ASN A 405 7.02 -38.24 29.30
C ASN A 405 5.97 -38.73 28.29
N GLU A 406 5.57 -37.89 27.32
CA GLU A 406 4.70 -38.31 26.21
C GLU A 406 5.41 -39.36 25.33
N PRO A 407 4.74 -40.45 24.94
CA PRO A 407 5.35 -41.50 24.12
C PRO A 407 5.71 -40.97 22.73
N ASP A 408 6.87 -41.39 22.22
CA ASP A 408 7.31 -41.02 20.87
C ASP A 408 6.33 -41.58 19.82
N GLU A 409 5.57 -40.69 19.16
CA GLU A 409 4.91 -41.05 17.90
C GLU A 409 5.99 -41.18 16.82
N LYS A 410 6.10 -42.37 16.22
CA LYS A 410 7.01 -42.59 15.10
C LYS A 410 6.56 -41.73 13.92
N LEU A 411 7.31 -40.68 13.62
CA LEU A 411 7.19 -39.94 12.38
C LEU A 411 7.42 -40.91 11.21
N GLU A 412 6.36 -41.20 10.44
CA GLU A 412 6.50 -41.93 9.18
C GLU A 412 7.32 -41.05 8.23
N GLY A 413 8.56 -41.47 7.96
CA GLY A 413 9.63 -40.65 7.36
C GLY A 413 9.39 -40.08 5.95
N GLU A 414 8.23 -40.29 5.34
CA GLU A 414 7.84 -39.73 4.04
C GLU A 414 6.93 -38.49 4.14
N ASN A 415 6.40 -38.16 5.33
CA ASN A 415 5.41 -37.07 5.52
C ASN A 415 5.92 -35.93 6.42
N LEU A 416 7.20 -35.56 6.32
CA LEU A 416 7.71 -34.42 7.08
C LEU A 416 7.29 -33.09 6.43
N PRO A 417 6.77 -32.13 7.22
CA PRO A 417 6.23 -30.89 6.69
C PRO A 417 7.32 -29.93 6.17
N VAL A 418 8.59 -30.17 6.52
CA VAL A 418 9.76 -29.42 6.04
C VAL A 418 10.92 -30.35 5.66
N PRO A 419 11.85 -29.92 4.79
CA PRO A 419 13.03 -30.71 4.45
C PRO A 419 13.88 -31.06 5.68
N ASN A 420 14.39 -32.30 5.74
CA ASN A 420 15.23 -32.78 6.83
C ASN A 420 16.45 -31.89 7.11
N SER A 421 17.07 -31.31 6.09
CA SER A 421 18.20 -30.39 6.26
C SER A 421 17.81 -29.16 7.08
N LEU A 422 16.65 -28.57 6.79
CA LEU A 422 16.14 -27.39 7.49
C LEU A 422 15.69 -27.73 8.90
N ARG A 423 15.05 -28.89 9.09
CA ARG A 423 14.71 -29.43 10.40
C ARG A 423 15.96 -29.58 11.29
N CYS A 424 17.04 -30.16 10.75
CA CYS A 424 18.31 -30.28 11.46
C CYS A 424 18.93 -28.93 11.80
N GLU A 425 18.87 -27.97 10.87
CA GLU A 425 19.37 -26.60 11.10
C GLU A 425 18.61 -25.90 12.23
N LEU A 426 17.28 -26.05 12.26
CA LEU A 426 16.43 -25.54 13.34
C LEU A 426 16.81 -26.12 14.70
N LEU A 427 16.92 -27.46 14.78
CA LEU A 427 17.32 -28.14 16.02
C LEU A 427 18.70 -27.66 16.47
N LEU A 428 19.64 -27.51 15.54
CA LEU A 428 20.97 -26.98 15.85
C LEU A 428 20.86 -25.54 16.40
N ALA A 429 20.08 -24.67 15.76
CA ALA A 429 19.87 -23.29 16.20
C ALA A 429 19.30 -23.21 17.64
N LEU A 430 18.33 -24.05 17.97
CA LEU A 430 17.80 -24.16 19.34
C LEU A 430 18.88 -24.63 20.32
N LYS A 431 19.62 -25.70 19.96
CA LYS A 431 20.67 -26.27 20.80
C LYS A 431 21.82 -25.30 21.08
N THR A 432 22.15 -24.39 20.15
CA THR A 432 23.18 -23.35 20.40
C THR A 432 22.81 -22.39 21.54
N GLN A 433 21.54 -22.34 21.93
CA GLN A 433 21.09 -21.50 23.06
C GLN A 433 21.28 -22.20 24.41
N TRP A 434 21.62 -23.49 24.43
CA TRP A 434 21.65 -24.28 25.65
C TRP A 434 23.04 -24.16 26.31
N PRO A 435 23.11 -24.09 27.66
CA PRO A 435 24.39 -23.98 28.36
C PRO A 435 25.17 -25.31 28.39
N PHE A 436 24.73 -26.32 27.66
CA PHE A 436 25.25 -27.68 27.70
C PHE A 436 25.03 -28.40 26.37
N ASP A 437 25.83 -29.45 26.14
CA ASP A 437 25.77 -30.29 24.95
C ASP A 437 24.68 -31.38 25.07
N PRO A 438 23.66 -31.36 24.20
CA PRO A 438 22.49 -32.23 24.32
C PRO A 438 22.58 -33.56 23.59
N GLU A 439 23.76 -33.96 23.11
CA GLU A 439 23.86 -35.14 22.24
C GLU A 439 23.25 -36.44 22.81
N PHE A 440 23.04 -36.57 24.14
CA PHE A 440 22.49 -37.80 24.74
C PHE A 440 21.75 -37.59 26.07
N TRP A 441 20.73 -36.73 26.15
CA TRP A 441 20.02 -36.53 27.43
C TRP A 441 18.65 -37.21 27.42
N ASP A 442 18.59 -38.37 28.07
CA ASP A 442 17.32 -38.93 28.53
C ASP A 442 16.64 -37.96 29.51
N TRP A 443 15.32 -38.08 29.68
CA TRP A 443 14.57 -37.20 30.58
C TRP A 443 15.16 -37.22 32.01
N ARG A 444 15.67 -38.37 32.46
CA ARG A 444 16.33 -38.51 33.76
C ARG A 444 17.51 -37.55 33.93
N THR A 445 18.34 -37.41 32.91
CA THR A 445 19.50 -36.49 32.91
C THR A 445 19.05 -35.03 32.82
N LEU A 446 18.06 -34.74 31.96
CA LEU A 446 17.46 -33.41 31.85
C LEU A 446 16.85 -32.93 33.17
N LYS A 447 16.04 -33.78 33.81
CA LYS A 447 15.35 -33.50 35.08
C LYS A 447 16.30 -32.96 36.14
N ARG A 448 17.43 -33.64 36.35
CA ARG A 448 18.45 -33.20 37.33
C ARG A 448 19.03 -31.82 37.02
N ASN A 449 19.30 -31.53 35.74
CA ASN A 449 19.86 -30.25 35.34
C ASN A 449 18.81 -29.13 35.41
N CYS A 450 17.56 -29.39 35.04
CA CYS A 450 16.46 -28.44 35.17
C CYS A 450 16.22 -28.07 36.65
N LEU A 451 16.15 -29.06 37.54
CA LEU A 451 16.00 -28.83 38.98
C LEU A 451 17.17 -28.00 39.54
N ALA A 452 18.41 -28.25 39.10
CA ALA A 452 19.57 -27.45 39.51
C ALA A 452 19.49 -25.99 39.04
N LEU A 453 18.97 -25.74 37.83
CA LEU A 453 18.82 -24.39 37.27
C LEU A 453 17.71 -23.56 37.96
N MET A 454 16.71 -24.22 38.55
CA MET A 454 15.67 -23.54 39.35
C MET A 454 16.11 -23.16 40.78
N GLY A 455 17.26 -23.64 41.25
CA GLY A 455 17.79 -23.30 42.57
C GLY A 455 16.93 -23.82 43.73
N GLU A 456 16.52 -22.93 44.65
CA GLU A 456 15.75 -23.30 45.85
C GLU A 456 14.39 -23.92 45.50
N GLU A 457 13.71 -23.40 44.48
CA GLU A 457 12.45 -23.96 44.00
C GLU A 457 12.63 -25.39 43.48
N GLY A 458 13.75 -25.66 42.79
CA GLY A 458 14.09 -27.00 42.33
C GLY A 458 14.35 -27.98 43.47
N SER A 459 14.93 -27.54 44.59
CA SER A 459 15.09 -28.40 45.78
C SER A 459 13.75 -28.77 46.41
N ILE A 460 12.78 -27.86 46.39
CA ILE A 460 11.42 -28.10 46.89
C ILE A 460 10.71 -29.09 45.97
N VAL A 461 10.72 -28.85 44.65
CA VAL A 461 10.12 -29.76 43.65
C VAL A 461 10.73 -31.16 43.74
N SER A 462 12.06 -31.26 43.82
CA SER A 462 12.74 -32.55 43.99
C SER A 462 12.31 -33.30 45.25
N SER A 463 12.05 -32.59 46.34
CA SER A 463 11.59 -33.20 47.60
C SER A 463 10.15 -33.71 47.48
N ILE A 464 9.29 -32.96 46.78
CA ILE A 464 7.90 -33.36 46.49
C ILE A 464 7.87 -34.60 45.58
N ASP A 465 8.66 -34.61 44.51
CA ASP A 465 8.75 -35.75 43.60
C ASP A 465 9.18 -37.03 44.33
N THR A 466 10.20 -36.94 45.20
CA THR A 466 10.64 -38.10 45.99
C THR A 466 9.59 -38.61 46.98
N LEU A 467 8.72 -37.73 47.49
CA LEU A 467 7.62 -38.11 48.37
C LEU A 467 6.50 -38.81 47.58
N ASN A 468 6.18 -38.31 46.39
CA ASN A 468 5.18 -38.91 45.51
C ASN A 468 5.63 -40.28 44.98
N ASP A 469 6.91 -40.42 44.59
CA ASP A 469 7.49 -41.70 44.13
C ASP A 469 7.50 -42.76 45.25
N THR A 470 7.61 -42.35 46.52
CA THR A 470 7.50 -43.28 47.67
C THR A 470 6.06 -43.70 48.02
N ASP A 471 5.06 -42.92 47.62
CA ASP A 471 3.64 -43.23 47.92
C ASP A 471 3.04 -44.18 46.87
N GLU A 472 3.52 -44.16 45.62
CA GLU A 472 3.12 -45.12 44.58
C GLU A 472 3.65 -46.55 44.81
N GLY A 473 4.67 -46.73 45.67
CA GLY A 473 5.30 -48.03 45.98
C GLY A 473 4.72 -48.79 47.16
N LEU A 474 3.68 -48.29 47.84
CA LEU A 474 3.18 -48.85 49.11
C LEU A 474 1.88 -49.66 49.01
N GLU A 475 1.30 -49.87 47.82
CA GLU A 475 0.05 -50.63 47.69
C GLU A 475 0.15 -52.11 47.28
N ASP A 476 1.33 -52.68 46.99
CA ASP A 476 1.34 -54.07 46.43
C ASP A 476 2.42 -55.05 46.89
N ASP A 477 3.04 -54.90 48.06
CA ASP A 477 3.94 -55.95 48.60
C ASP A 477 3.73 -56.23 50.09
N ALA A 478 2.62 -56.91 50.38
CA ALA A 478 2.38 -57.58 51.65
C ALA A 478 2.20 -59.10 51.46
N ALA A 479 3.09 -59.78 50.73
CA ALA A 479 3.25 -61.24 50.85
C ALA A 479 4.56 -61.75 50.21
N GLU A 480 5.64 -61.86 50.99
CA GLU A 480 6.31 -63.15 51.25
C GLU A 480 7.55 -62.97 52.15
N LYS A 481 7.69 -63.89 53.12
CA LYS A 481 8.74 -63.93 54.13
C LYS A 481 9.96 -64.73 53.65
N GLY A 482 11.14 -64.11 53.66
CA GLY A 482 12.46 -64.70 54.02
C GLY A 482 13.03 -65.85 53.16
N PRO A 483 14.33 -66.21 53.30
CA PRO A 483 15.14 -66.05 54.52
C PRO A 483 16.50 -65.34 54.35
N GLU A 484 17.03 -64.97 55.52
CA GLU A 484 18.38 -64.47 55.82
C GLU A 484 19.51 -65.28 55.17
N PHE A 485 20.59 -64.59 54.76
CA PHE A 485 21.95 -65.12 54.88
C PHE A 485 22.95 -64.03 55.29
N LYS A 486 23.84 -64.46 56.16
CA LYS A 486 24.80 -63.71 56.99
C LYS A 486 26.01 -63.17 56.21
N ASP A 487 26.59 -62.14 56.83
CA ASP A 487 27.97 -61.62 56.71
C ASP A 487 29.00 -62.52 56.03
N LEU A 488 29.80 -61.92 55.14
CA LEU A 488 31.23 -62.22 55.06
C LEU A 488 31.98 -61.05 54.37
N GLU A 489 32.67 -60.24 55.18
CA GLU A 489 33.94 -59.65 54.76
C GLU A 489 34.93 -60.82 54.54
N ASP A 490 35.45 -60.98 53.31
CA ASP A 490 36.87 -61.23 53.03
C ASP A 490 37.11 -61.62 51.54
N PHE A 491 38.11 -60.94 50.95
CA PHE A 491 38.94 -61.31 49.79
C PHE A 491 38.35 -61.44 48.36
N ILE A 492 38.88 -60.55 47.49
CA ILE A 492 39.01 -60.59 46.00
C ILE A 492 37.73 -60.34 45.19
#